data_AF-A0A8B7W8L5-F1
#
_entry.id   AF-A0A8B7W8L5-F1
#
_cell.length_a   1.000
_cell.length_b   1.000
_cell.length_c   1.000
_cell.angle_alpha   90.00
_cell.angle_beta   90.00
_cell.angle_gamma   90.00
#
_symmetry.space_group_name_H-M   'P 1'
#
loop_
_entity.id
_entity.type
_entity.pdbx_description
1 polymer ?
#
loop_
_entity_poly.entity_id
_entity_poly.type
_entity_poly.pdbx_seq_one_letter_code
_entity_poly.pdbx_strand_id
1 'polypeptide(L)'
;MSVVMAIYVTGGVSGGHINPAVSFAMCLFGRMKWFKLPFYVGAQFLGAFVGAATLFGVYYDGFMSFAGGKLLIVGENATAFIFATYPAPYLSLVNAFADQVVSTTFLLLIVFAIFDSRNLGVPKGLEPVVIGLLIIVISSSLGLNSGCAMNPARDLSPRLFTALAGWGFEVFTAGNNFWWIPVVGPLVGAVIGGLIYVLLIEIHHPDPHIDFETPSENKPEKYEISVMM
;
A
#
# COMPACT_ATOMS: atom_id res chain seq x y z
N MET A 1 11.68 3.93 -2.41
CA MET A 1 11.65 4.28 -3.85
C MET A 1 11.14 3.16 -4.76
N SER A 2 11.32 1.87 -4.44
CA SER A 2 10.84 0.77 -5.30
C SER A 2 9.33 0.79 -5.57
N VAL A 3 8.53 1.15 -4.57
CA VAL A 3 7.07 1.34 -4.72
C VAL A 3 6.73 2.40 -5.76
N VAL A 4 7.45 3.53 -5.78
CA VAL A 4 7.26 4.61 -6.75
C VAL A 4 7.40 4.08 -8.17
N MET A 5 8.47 3.34 -8.43
CA MET A 5 8.73 2.76 -9.75
C MET A 5 7.68 1.73 -10.14
N ALA A 6 7.27 0.87 -9.20
CA ALA A 6 6.23 -0.12 -9.45
C ALA A 6 4.88 0.54 -9.78
N ILE A 7 4.52 1.63 -9.11
CA ILE A 7 3.32 2.41 -9.41
C ILE A 7 3.46 3.10 -10.76
N TYR A 8 4.60 3.67 -11.13
CA TYR A 8 4.78 4.22 -12.49
C TYR A 8 4.60 3.17 -13.58
N VAL A 9 5.08 1.93 -13.36
CA VAL A 9 4.94 0.84 -14.33
C VAL A 9 3.47 0.37 -14.45
N THR A 10 2.73 0.33 -13.35
CA THR A 10 1.43 -0.36 -13.31
C THR A 10 0.22 0.56 -13.11
N GLY A 11 0.44 1.82 -12.73
CA GLY A 11 -0.58 2.78 -12.31
C GLY A 11 -1.63 3.05 -13.39
N GLY A 12 -1.20 3.28 -14.63
CA GLY A 12 -2.12 3.54 -15.75
C GLY A 12 -2.99 2.35 -16.16
N VAL A 13 -2.67 1.12 -15.71
CA VAL A 13 -3.40 -0.10 -16.08
C VAL A 13 -4.23 -0.64 -14.91
N SER A 14 -3.62 -0.77 -13.73
CA SER A 14 -4.23 -1.43 -12.57
C SER A 14 -4.53 -0.47 -11.41
N GLY A 15 -4.14 0.80 -11.52
CA GLY A 15 -4.13 1.74 -10.39
C GLY A 15 -2.92 1.57 -9.47
N GLY A 16 -2.01 0.63 -9.76
CA GLY A 16 -0.77 0.49 -9.01
C GLY A 16 -0.95 0.10 -7.55
N HIS A 17 -1.96 -0.71 -7.22
CA HIS A 17 -2.24 -1.07 -5.82
C HIS A 17 -1.07 -1.75 -5.13
N ILE A 18 -0.42 -2.70 -5.83
CA ILE A 18 0.77 -3.48 -5.41
C ILE A 18 0.73 -4.04 -3.97
N ASN A 19 -0.46 -4.11 -3.38
CA ASN A 19 -0.71 -4.41 -1.97
C ASN A 19 -2.12 -5.00 -1.82
N PRO A 20 -2.26 -6.21 -1.26
CA PRO A 20 -3.56 -6.83 -0.99
C PRO A 20 -4.45 -5.98 -0.07
N ALA A 21 -3.87 -5.28 0.91
CA ALA A 21 -4.64 -4.44 1.83
C ALA A 21 -5.23 -3.20 1.14
N VAL A 22 -4.45 -2.57 0.25
CA VAL A 22 -4.96 -1.47 -0.60
C VAL A 22 -6.04 -2.00 -1.55
N SER A 23 -5.80 -3.15 -2.18
CA SER A 23 -6.78 -3.76 -3.10
C SER A 23 -8.09 -4.11 -2.41
N PHE A 24 -8.00 -4.65 -1.20
CA PHE A 24 -9.15 -4.95 -0.36
C PHE A 24 -9.93 -3.69 0.03
N ALA A 25 -9.23 -2.64 0.50
CA ALA A 25 -9.87 -1.36 0.82
C ALA A 25 -10.56 -0.75 -0.41
N MET A 26 -9.91 -0.75 -1.57
CA MET A 26 -10.54 -0.25 -2.80
C MET A 26 -11.83 -1.00 -3.14
N CYS A 27 -11.90 -2.31 -2.88
CA CYS A 27 -13.16 -3.06 -3.01
C CYS A 27 -14.21 -2.66 -1.96
N LEU A 28 -13.79 -2.58 -0.70
CA LEU A 28 -14.67 -2.27 0.42
C LEU A 28 -15.36 -0.91 0.26
N PHE A 29 -14.63 0.10 -0.21
CA PHE A 29 -15.13 1.46 -0.42
C PHE A 29 -15.69 1.69 -1.83
N GLY A 30 -15.98 0.64 -2.59
CA GLY A 30 -16.65 0.73 -3.89
C GLY A 30 -15.80 1.30 -5.03
N ARG A 31 -14.48 1.44 -4.84
CA ARG A 31 -13.52 1.97 -5.82
C ARG A 31 -12.95 0.89 -6.75
N MET A 32 -13.17 -0.39 -6.46
CA MET A 32 -12.82 -1.53 -7.32
C MET A 32 -13.86 -2.65 -7.22
N LYS A 33 -14.20 -3.28 -8.35
CA LYS A 33 -15.11 -4.45 -8.36
C LYS A 33 -14.48 -5.65 -7.65
N TRP A 34 -15.23 -6.29 -6.74
CA TRP A 34 -14.80 -7.46 -5.97
C TRP A 34 -14.24 -8.63 -6.79
N PHE A 35 -14.81 -8.89 -7.98
CA PHE A 35 -14.31 -9.95 -8.87
C PHE A 35 -12.84 -9.76 -9.29
N LYS A 36 -12.32 -8.52 -9.31
CA LYS A 36 -10.92 -8.25 -9.64
C LYS A 36 -9.96 -8.60 -8.49
N LEU A 37 -10.44 -8.60 -7.24
CA LEU A 37 -9.61 -8.79 -6.05
C LEU A 37 -8.74 -10.06 -6.10
N PRO A 38 -9.26 -11.27 -6.39
CA PRO A 38 -8.43 -12.48 -6.42
C PRO A 38 -7.31 -12.40 -7.48
N PHE A 39 -7.55 -11.77 -8.62
CA PHE A 39 -6.53 -11.59 -9.65
C PHE A 39 -5.45 -10.60 -9.22
N TYR A 40 -5.84 -9.50 -8.58
CA TYR A 40 -4.92 -8.53 -8.01
C TYR A 40 -4.03 -9.18 -6.95
N VAL A 41 -4.66 -9.87 -5.98
CA VAL A 41 -3.94 -10.55 -4.89
C VAL A 41 -3.02 -11.62 -5.47
N GLY A 42 -3.51 -12.50 -6.35
CA GLY A 42 -2.69 -13.55 -6.96
C GLY A 42 -1.48 -13.00 -7.71
N ALA A 43 -1.65 -11.94 -8.52
CA ALA A 43 -0.55 -11.30 -9.23
C ALA A 43 0.46 -10.63 -8.28
N GLN A 44 0.00 -9.98 -7.21
CA GLN A 44 0.86 -9.34 -6.21
C GLN A 44 1.70 -10.37 -5.45
N PHE A 45 1.09 -11.48 -5.02
CA PHE A 45 1.79 -12.56 -4.35
C PHE A 45 2.82 -13.22 -5.28
N LEU A 46 2.45 -13.54 -6.52
CA LEU A 46 3.38 -14.11 -7.49
C LEU A 46 4.54 -13.15 -7.80
N GLY A 47 4.24 -11.87 -8.02
CA GLY A 47 5.27 -10.85 -8.26
C GLY A 47 6.23 -10.70 -7.09
N ALA A 48 5.74 -10.71 -5.85
CA ALA A 48 6.59 -10.65 -4.65
C ALA A 48 7.46 -11.91 -4.49
N PHE A 49 6.92 -13.11 -4.82
CA PHE A 49 7.69 -14.36 -4.80
C PHE A 49 8.84 -14.33 -5.83
N VAL A 50 8.53 -13.97 -7.08
CA VAL A 50 9.52 -13.87 -8.16
C VAL A 50 10.54 -12.77 -7.87
N GLY A 51 10.12 -11.66 -7.26
CA GLY A 51 11.01 -10.60 -6.79
C GLY A 51 11.99 -11.10 -5.73
N ALA A 52 11.51 -11.89 -4.75
CA ALA A 52 12.37 -12.52 -3.74
C ALA A 52 13.37 -13.51 -4.36
N ALA A 53 12.91 -14.37 -5.27
CA ALA A 53 13.77 -15.31 -5.97
C ALA A 53 14.85 -14.61 -6.82
N THR A 54 14.47 -13.55 -7.53
CA THR A 54 15.40 -12.71 -8.30
C THR A 54 16.45 -12.07 -7.39
N LEU A 55 16.03 -11.46 -6.28
CA LEU A 55 16.96 -10.86 -5.32
C LEU A 55 17.93 -11.90 -4.76
N PHE A 56 17.43 -13.07 -4.38
CA PHE A 56 18.26 -14.17 -3.88
C PHE A 56 19.31 -14.61 -4.90
N GLY A 57 18.91 -14.80 -6.16
CA GLY A 57 19.83 -15.19 -7.23
C GLY A 57 20.91 -14.13 -7.50
N VAL A 58 20.52 -12.85 -7.55
CA VAL A 58 21.46 -11.74 -7.80
C VAL A 58 22.46 -11.56 -6.65
N TYR A 59 22.04 -11.81 -5.41
CA TYR A 59 22.88 -11.63 -4.21
C TYR A 59 23.43 -12.94 -3.63
N TYR A 60 23.35 -14.05 -4.37
CA TYR A 60 23.67 -15.39 -3.86
C TYR A 60 25.06 -15.47 -3.21
N ASP A 61 26.10 -15.03 -3.92
CA ASP A 61 27.48 -15.04 -3.42
C ASP A 61 27.64 -14.16 -2.17
N GLY A 62 26.90 -13.04 -2.12
CA GLY A 62 26.85 -12.16 -0.95
C GLY A 62 26.27 -12.85 0.29
N PHE A 63 25.17 -13.61 0.13
CA PHE A 63 24.60 -14.40 1.23
C PHE A 63 25.58 -15.48 1.71
N MET A 64 26.19 -16.21 0.79
CA MET A 64 27.13 -17.28 1.13
C MET A 64 28.37 -16.72 1.83
N SER A 65 28.90 -15.59 1.37
CA SER A 65 30.06 -14.94 1.99
C SER A 65 29.73 -14.36 3.36
N PHE A 66 28.56 -13.73 3.54
CA PHE A 66 28.21 -13.03 4.78
C PHE A 66 27.94 -13.99 5.95
N ALA A 67 27.21 -15.09 5.68
CA ALA A 67 26.77 -16.01 6.72
C ALA A 67 27.54 -17.35 6.71
N GLY A 68 28.71 -17.41 6.07
CA GLY A 68 29.56 -18.61 6.03
C GLY A 68 28.87 -19.81 5.40
N GLY A 69 28.13 -19.58 4.31
CA GLY A 69 27.37 -20.59 3.58
C GLY A 69 26.05 -20.99 4.24
N LYS A 70 25.60 -20.28 5.28
CA LYS A 70 24.36 -20.59 6.02
C LYS A 70 23.26 -19.57 5.74
N LEU A 71 22.03 -20.05 5.76
CA LEU A 71 20.83 -19.21 5.60
C LEU A 71 20.11 -19.13 6.95
N LEU A 72 20.37 -18.05 7.69
CA LEU A 72 19.95 -17.91 9.09
C LEU A 72 18.73 -17.01 9.24
N ILE A 73 17.83 -17.38 10.14
CA ILE A 73 16.58 -16.63 10.41
C ILE A 73 16.78 -15.60 11.53
N VAL A 74 17.51 -15.97 12.59
CA VAL A 74 17.77 -15.16 13.78
C VAL A 74 19.26 -15.18 14.13
N GLY A 75 19.70 -14.17 14.86
CA GLY A 75 21.11 -14.00 15.26
C GLY A 75 21.81 -12.89 14.47
N GLU A 76 23.09 -12.68 14.80
CA GLU A 76 23.90 -11.58 14.26
C GLU A 76 24.04 -11.62 12.73
N ASN A 77 24.20 -12.83 12.18
CA ASN A 77 24.33 -13.05 10.73
C ASN A 77 23.02 -13.52 10.09
N ALA A 78 21.87 -13.21 10.69
CA ALA A 78 20.58 -13.51 10.08
C ALA A 78 20.43 -12.81 8.72
N THR A 79 19.75 -13.46 7.79
CA THR A 79 19.53 -12.93 6.42
C THR A 79 18.07 -13.03 5.98
N ALA A 80 17.23 -13.78 6.71
CA ALA A 80 15.82 -13.92 6.37
C ALA A 80 15.05 -12.58 6.40
N PHE A 81 15.47 -11.65 7.28
CA PHE A 81 14.83 -10.33 7.43
C PHE A 81 14.94 -9.42 6.21
N ILE A 82 15.83 -9.75 5.26
CA ILE A 82 15.94 -9.04 3.97
C ILE A 82 14.68 -9.26 3.13
N PHE A 83 14.05 -10.43 3.26
CA PHE A 83 12.90 -10.85 2.45
C PHE A 83 11.56 -10.53 3.12
N ALA A 84 11.41 -10.92 4.39
CA ALA A 84 10.18 -10.75 5.17
C ALA A 84 10.47 -10.04 6.50
N THR A 85 9.47 -9.45 7.14
CA THR A 85 9.67 -8.74 8.40
C THR A 85 9.64 -9.69 9.60
N TYR A 86 10.39 -9.34 10.64
CA TYR A 86 10.41 -10.08 11.91
C TYR A 86 10.28 -9.05 13.03
N PRO A 87 9.61 -9.38 14.14
CA PRO A 87 9.43 -8.45 15.24
C PRO A 87 10.74 -8.27 15.99
N ALA A 88 10.94 -7.09 16.57
CA ALA A 88 12.03 -6.86 17.50
C ALA A 88 11.90 -7.79 18.72
N PRO A 89 13.02 -8.22 19.35
CA PRO A 89 12.99 -9.21 20.44
C PRO A 89 12.14 -8.82 21.65
N TYR A 90 11.95 -7.53 21.91
CA TYR A 90 11.17 -7.01 23.03
C TYR A 90 9.66 -6.90 22.71
N LEU A 91 9.27 -7.06 21.45
CA LEU A 91 7.92 -6.70 21.00
C LEU A 91 6.94 -7.85 21.24
N SER A 92 5.89 -7.58 22.00
CA SER A 92 4.78 -8.53 22.19
C SER A 92 3.93 -8.65 20.91
N LEU A 93 3.28 -9.80 20.71
CA LEU A 93 2.38 -10.00 19.57
C LEU A 93 1.24 -8.98 19.51
N VAL A 94 0.72 -8.57 20.67
CA VAL A 94 -0.36 -7.55 20.76
C VAL A 94 0.13 -6.21 20.24
N ASN A 95 1.31 -5.76 20.68
CA ASN A 95 1.87 -4.50 20.20
C ASN A 95 2.31 -4.60 18.74
N ALA A 96 2.82 -5.75 18.30
CA ALA A 96 3.18 -5.97 16.91
C ALA A 96 1.95 -5.92 15.98
N PHE A 97 0.81 -6.44 16.43
CA PHE A 97 -0.45 -6.33 15.72
C PHE A 97 -0.94 -4.87 15.66
N ALA A 98 -0.94 -4.17 16.81
CA ALA A 98 -1.32 -2.76 16.86
C ALA A 98 -0.43 -1.89 15.94
N ASP A 99 0.88 -2.15 15.93
CA ASP A 99 1.87 -1.48 15.06
C ASP A 99 1.54 -1.65 13.57
N GLN A 100 1.23 -2.87 13.12
CA GLN A 100 0.82 -3.13 11.73
C GLN A 100 -0.53 -2.49 11.38
N VAL A 101 -1.48 -2.47 12.32
CA VAL A 101 -2.78 -1.81 12.14
C VAL A 101 -2.60 -0.30 12.00
N VAL A 102 -1.86 0.34 12.91
CA VAL A 102 -1.66 1.79 12.93
C VAL A 102 -0.89 2.28 11.71
N SER A 103 0.23 1.61 11.37
CA SER A 103 1.02 1.96 10.18
C SER A 103 0.18 1.87 8.89
N THR A 104 -0.62 0.82 8.74
CA THR A 104 -1.48 0.65 7.56
C THR A 104 -2.71 1.58 7.58
N THR A 105 -3.19 1.97 8.76
CA THR A 105 -4.23 3.01 8.91
C THR A 105 -3.76 4.33 8.32
N PHE A 106 -2.56 4.79 8.68
CA PHE A 106 -1.99 6.01 8.11
C PHE A 106 -1.74 5.88 6.61
N LEU A 107 -1.26 4.71 6.15
CA LEU A 107 -1.07 4.45 4.74
C LEU A 107 -2.38 4.64 3.96
N LEU A 108 -3.48 3.99 4.36
CA LEU A 108 -4.73 4.06 3.61
C LEU A 108 -5.44 5.42 3.75
N LEU A 109 -5.39 6.03 4.93
CA LEU A 109 -5.92 7.37 5.16
C LEU A 109 -5.32 8.38 4.17
N ILE A 110 -3.98 8.37 4.04
CA ILE A 110 -3.28 9.33 3.20
C ILE A 110 -3.34 8.93 1.72
N VAL A 111 -3.32 7.64 1.38
CA VAL A 111 -3.59 7.19 0.00
C VAL A 111 -4.95 7.67 -0.48
N PHE A 112 -5.99 7.62 0.36
CA PHE A 112 -7.31 8.13 0.00
C PHE A 112 -7.28 9.65 -0.20
N ALA A 113 -6.60 10.40 0.66
CA ALA A 113 -6.43 11.84 0.51
C ALA A 113 -5.69 12.23 -0.79
N ILE A 114 -4.65 11.48 -1.16
CA ILE A 114 -3.86 11.73 -2.38
C ILE A 114 -4.70 11.58 -3.65
N PHE A 115 -5.57 10.57 -3.69
CA PHE A 115 -6.39 10.24 -4.86
C PHE A 115 -7.79 10.86 -4.85
N ASP A 116 -8.14 11.64 -3.81
CA ASP A 116 -9.39 12.38 -3.79
C ASP A 116 -9.25 13.69 -4.58
N SER A 117 -9.91 13.76 -5.73
CA SER A 117 -9.90 14.94 -6.58
C SER A 117 -10.57 16.17 -5.97
N ARG A 118 -11.31 16.03 -4.87
CA ARG A 118 -11.96 17.14 -4.15
C ARG A 118 -11.09 17.72 -3.04
N ASN A 119 -9.95 17.09 -2.74
CA ASN A 119 -9.01 17.55 -1.74
C ASN A 119 -7.93 18.47 -2.37
N LEU A 120 -6.88 18.83 -1.63
CA LEU A 120 -5.80 19.73 -2.05
C LEU A 120 -5.16 19.30 -3.39
N GLY A 121 -5.23 18.02 -3.72
CA GLY A 121 -4.75 17.44 -4.96
C GLY A 121 -3.22 17.37 -5.02
N VAL A 122 -2.73 16.37 -5.72
CA VAL A 122 -1.30 16.25 -6.05
C VAL A 122 -1.14 16.58 -7.54
N PRO A 123 -0.09 17.30 -7.97
CA PRO A 123 0.15 17.52 -9.39
C PRO A 123 0.23 16.19 -10.14
N LYS A 124 -0.46 16.13 -11.29
CA LYS A 124 -0.58 14.89 -12.08
C LYS A 124 0.80 14.31 -12.40
N GLY A 125 0.96 13.03 -12.12
CA GLY A 125 2.21 12.29 -12.31
C GLY A 125 3.12 12.29 -11.08
N LEU A 126 2.85 13.09 -10.04
CA LEU A 126 3.61 13.07 -8.79
C LEU A 126 2.97 12.22 -7.69
N GLU A 127 1.76 11.69 -7.90
CA GLU A 127 1.07 10.82 -6.95
C GLU A 127 1.96 9.63 -6.51
N PRO A 128 2.66 8.91 -7.42
CA PRO A 128 3.57 7.83 -7.03
C PRO A 128 4.72 8.29 -6.14
N VAL A 129 5.26 9.49 -6.37
CA VAL A 129 6.36 10.06 -5.58
C VAL A 129 5.87 10.38 -4.16
N VAL A 130 4.69 11.01 -4.04
CA VAL A 130 4.09 11.32 -2.73
C VAL A 130 3.78 10.05 -1.94
N ILE A 131 3.29 8.99 -2.60
CA ILE A 131 3.11 7.67 -1.96
C ILE A 131 4.46 7.10 -1.49
N GLY A 132 5.52 7.26 -2.28
CA GLY A 132 6.87 6.87 -1.87
C GLY A 132 7.36 7.59 -0.62
N LEU A 133 7.15 8.91 -0.56
CA LEU A 133 7.50 9.74 0.59
C LEU A 133 6.67 9.37 1.83
N LEU A 134 5.37 9.11 1.65
CA LEU A 134 4.50 8.60 2.71
C LEU A 134 5.05 7.32 3.34
N ILE A 135 5.45 6.36 2.51
CA ILE A 135 6.03 5.09 3.00
C ILE A 135 7.33 5.35 3.75
N ILE A 136 8.19 6.26 3.27
CA ILE A 136 9.42 6.64 3.97
C ILE A 136 9.11 7.22 5.35
N VAL A 137 8.15 8.15 5.44
CA VAL A 137 7.72 8.75 6.71
C VAL A 137 7.23 7.66 7.67
N ILE A 138 6.28 6.82 7.25
CA ILE A 138 5.74 5.75 8.11
C ILE A 138 6.85 4.78 8.56
N SER A 139 7.72 4.34 7.65
CA SER A 139 8.82 3.44 7.99
C SER A 139 9.83 4.08 8.93
N SER A 140 10.13 5.37 8.80
CA SER A 140 11.03 6.08 9.71
C SER A 140 10.44 6.30 11.10
N SER A 141 9.11 6.42 11.21
CA SER A 141 8.43 6.66 12.49
C SER A 141 8.05 5.37 13.23
N LEU A 142 7.64 4.32 12.51
CA LEU A 142 7.06 3.10 13.10
C LEU A 142 7.85 1.82 12.77
N GLY A 143 8.89 1.90 11.92
CA GLY A 143 9.57 0.72 11.38
C GLY A 143 10.38 -0.10 12.37
N LEU A 144 10.80 0.48 13.50
CA LEU A 144 11.70 -0.19 14.45
C LEU A 144 11.05 -1.34 15.22
N ASN A 145 9.72 -1.35 15.36
CA ASN A 145 9.03 -2.41 16.08
C ASN A 145 9.01 -3.71 15.29
N SER A 146 8.40 -3.69 14.10
CA SER A 146 8.12 -4.91 13.32
C SER A 146 8.43 -4.79 11.82
N GLY A 147 9.21 -3.76 11.43
CA GLY A 147 9.66 -3.56 10.05
C GLY A 147 8.62 -2.93 9.11
N CYS A 148 7.49 -2.43 9.62
CA CYS A 148 6.42 -1.79 8.84
C CYS A 148 6.06 -2.57 7.56
N ALA A 149 5.63 -3.83 7.69
CA ALA A 149 5.28 -4.62 6.52
C ALA A 149 4.18 -3.97 5.67
N MET A 150 3.07 -3.53 6.30
CA MET A 150 1.92 -2.81 5.72
C MET A 150 1.25 -3.47 4.49
N ASN A 151 1.74 -4.63 4.07
CA ASN A 151 1.41 -5.25 2.80
C ASN A 151 1.54 -6.78 2.92
N PRO A 152 0.41 -7.52 2.87
CA PRO A 152 0.43 -8.97 3.01
C PRO A 152 1.27 -9.69 1.95
N ALA A 153 1.26 -9.24 0.69
CA ALA A 153 2.03 -9.88 -0.38
C ALA A 153 3.55 -9.64 -0.21
N ARG A 154 3.93 -8.45 0.28
CA ARG A 154 5.33 -8.07 0.54
C ARG A 154 5.98 -8.88 1.66
N ASP A 155 5.19 -9.46 2.56
CA ASP A 155 5.71 -10.26 3.67
C ASP A 155 5.55 -11.76 3.45
N LEU A 156 4.32 -12.22 3.25
CA LEU A 156 4.02 -13.65 3.24
C LEU A 156 4.64 -14.36 2.02
N SER A 157 4.67 -13.71 0.85
CA SER A 157 5.22 -14.35 -0.36
C SER A 157 6.74 -14.51 -0.29
N PRO A 158 7.54 -13.47 0.03
CA PRO A 158 8.97 -13.64 0.26
C PRO A 158 9.31 -14.56 1.44
N ARG A 159 8.48 -14.61 2.48
CA ARG A 159 8.63 -15.57 3.59
C ARG A 159 8.44 -17.01 3.13
N LEU A 160 7.46 -17.26 2.27
CA LEU A 160 7.30 -18.58 1.64
C LEU A 160 8.52 -18.94 0.78
N PHE A 161 9.04 -17.96 0.01
CA PHE A 161 10.26 -18.17 -0.75
C PHE A 161 11.44 -18.58 0.15
N THR A 162 11.71 -17.87 1.24
CA THR A 162 12.84 -18.20 2.13
C THR A 162 12.69 -19.57 2.78
N ALA A 163 11.47 -19.96 3.15
CA ALA A 163 11.19 -21.31 3.64
C ALA A 163 11.64 -22.39 2.64
N LEU A 164 11.31 -22.20 1.36
CA LEU A 164 11.63 -23.12 0.27
C LEU A 164 13.09 -23.05 -0.18
N ALA A 165 13.73 -21.89 -0.07
CA ALA A 165 15.08 -21.63 -0.54
C ALA A 165 16.19 -22.14 0.42
N GLY A 166 15.83 -22.58 1.62
CA GLY A 166 16.76 -23.24 2.55
C GLY A 166 16.94 -22.56 3.90
N TRP A 167 16.19 -21.50 4.22
CA TRP A 167 16.14 -20.98 5.60
C TRP A 167 15.37 -21.90 6.54
N GLY A 168 14.48 -22.75 6.01
CA GLY A 168 13.63 -23.65 6.77
C GLY A 168 12.25 -23.07 7.10
N PHE A 169 11.33 -23.93 7.53
CA PHE A 169 9.95 -23.54 7.85
C PHE A 169 9.83 -22.76 9.17
N GLU A 170 10.92 -22.67 9.93
CA GLU A 170 11.03 -21.87 11.14
C GLU A 170 10.83 -20.37 10.87
N VAL A 171 10.89 -19.92 9.61
CA VAL A 171 10.48 -18.56 9.22
C VAL A 171 9.03 -18.24 9.57
N PHE A 172 8.18 -19.26 9.77
CA PHE A 172 6.79 -19.12 10.21
C PHE A 172 6.63 -19.27 11.73
N THR A 173 7.62 -19.79 12.45
CA THR A 173 7.54 -19.93 13.92
C THR A 173 8.33 -18.84 14.66
N ALA A 174 9.31 -18.23 14.00
CA ALA A 174 10.09 -17.11 14.51
C ALA A 174 9.20 -15.94 14.97
N GLY A 175 9.60 -15.30 16.08
CA GLY A 175 8.84 -14.20 16.68
C GLY A 175 7.47 -14.63 17.22
N ASN A 176 7.38 -15.84 17.80
CA ASN A 176 6.15 -16.39 18.38
C ASN A 176 5.02 -16.52 17.34
N ASN A 177 5.33 -17.09 16.18
CA ASN A 177 4.41 -17.21 15.03
C ASN A 177 3.96 -15.85 14.48
N PHE A 178 4.87 -14.88 14.35
CA PHE A 178 4.55 -13.51 13.92
C PHE A 178 3.97 -13.41 12.49
N TRP A 179 4.21 -14.39 11.61
CA TRP A 179 3.92 -14.34 10.18
C TRP A 179 2.50 -13.91 9.78
N TRP A 180 1.48 -14.19 10.61
CA TRP A 180 0.09 -13.85 10.31
C TRP A 180 -0.21 -12.37 10.57
N ILE A 181 0.58 -11.69 11.40
CA ILE A 181 0.37 -10.28 11.76
C ILE A 181 0.55 -9.36 10.54
N PRO A 182 1.63 -9.46 9.75
CA PRO A 182 1.76 -8.75 8.47
C PRO A 182 0.70 -9.07 7.42
N VAL A 183 -0.11 -10.12 7.62
CA VAL A 183 -1.20 -10.50 6.72
C VAL A 183 -2.52 -9.89 7.18
N VAL A 184 -2.87 -10.08 8.46
CA VAL A 184 -4.16 -9.65 9.01
C VAL A 184 -4.14 -8.19 9.46
N GLY A 185 -3.07 -7.76 10.12
CA GLY A 185 -2.93 -6.40 10.65
C GLY A 185 -3.13 -5.32 9.57
N PRO A 186 -2.46 -5.44 8.40
CA PRO A 186 -2.67 -4.49 7.31
C PRO A 186 -4.10 -4.46 6.76
N LEU A 187 -4.81 -5.60 6.71
CA LEU A 187 -6.21 -5.61 6.25
C LEU A 187 -7.11 -4.82 7.21
N VAL A 188 -6.92 -5.01 8.52
CA VAL A 188 -7.66 -4.28 9.56
C VAL A 188 -7.31 -2.78 9.52
N GLY A 189 -6.03 -2.44 9.45
CA GLY A 189 -5.58 -1.05 9.34
C GLY A 189 -6.11 -0.37 8.08
N ALA A 190 -6.16 -1.07 6.95
CA ALA A 190 -6.68 -0.54 5.70
C ALA A 190 -8.18 -0.18 5.79
N VAL A 191 -8.96 -1.01 6.49
CA VAL A 191 -10.38 -0.72 6.76
C VAL A 191 -10.52 0.51 7.64
N ILE A 192 -9.77 0.57 8.75
CA ILE A 192 -9.85 1.69 9.71
C ILE A 192 -9.42 3.00 9.03
N GLY A 193 -8.30 3.00 8.30
CA GLY A 193 -7.79 4.19 7.61
C GLY A 193 -8.78 4.73 6.56
N GLY A 194 -9.38 3.83 5.78
CA GLY A 194 -10.41 4.21 4.82
C GLY A 194 -11.68 4.74 5.49
N LEU A 195 -12.14 4.13 6.59
CA LEU A 195 -13.31 4.60 7.35
C LEU A 195 -13.09 5.98 7.93
N ILE A 196 -11.90 6.22 8.52
CA ILE A 196 -11.52 7.53 9.05
C ILE A 196 -11.56 8.58 7.93
N TYR A 197 -10.97 8.29 6.77
CA TYR A 197 -11.01 9.23 5.65
C TYR A 197 -12.43 9.54 5.20
N VAL A 198 -13.23 8.50 4.96
CA VAL A 198 -14.59 8.64 4.45
C VAL A 198 -15.45 9.46 5.41
N LEU A 199 -15.46 9.07 6.68
CA LEU A 199 -16.37 9.65 7.68
C LEU A 199 -15.92 11.03 8.16
N LEU A 200 -14.62 11.29 8.26
CA LEU A 200 -14.13 12.55 8.84
C LEU A 200 -13.75 13.59 7.79
N ILE A 201 -13.44 13.18 6.55
CA ILE A 201 -12.96 14.08 5.50
C ILE A 201 -13.90 14.04 4.28
N GLU A 202 -14.09 12.86 3.69
CA GLU A 202 -14.69 12.74 2.36
C GLU A 202 -16.14 13.25 2.29
N ILE A 203 -16.93 13.00 3.33
CA ILE A 203 -18.33 13.48 3.42
C ILE A 203 -18.46 14.97 3.75
N HIS A 204 -17.37 15.64 4.13
CA HIS A 204 -17.37 17.06 4.47
C HIS A 204 -16.94 17.95 3.30
N HIS A 205 -16.58 17.37 2.15
CA HIS A 205 -16.36 18.15 0.94
C HIS A 205 -17.67 18.84 0.51
N PRO A 206 -17.62 20.12 0.08
CA PRO A 206 -18.79 20.80 -0.42
C PRO A 206 -19.35 20.07 -1.64
N ASP A 207 -20.68 20.03 -1.75
CA ASP A 207 -21.34 19.45 -2.91
C ASP A 207 -20.93 20.22 -4.17
N PRO A 208 -20.60 19.54 -5.28
CA PRO A 208 -20.18 20.19 -6.52
C PRO A 208 -21.29 21.00 -7.22
N HIS A 209 -22.49 21.13 -6.62
CA HIS A 209 -23.68 21.74 -7.23
C HIS A 209 -24.42 22.71 -6.29
N ILE A 210 -23.71 23.66 -5.70
CA ILE A 210 -24.35 24.91 -5.21
C ILE A 210 -23.57 26.11 -5.75
N ASP A 211 -23.38 26.12 -7.08
CA ASP A 211 -23.33 27.40 -7.78
C ASP A 211 -24.78 27.86 -7.87
N PHE A 212 -25.16 28.85 -7.06
CA PHE A 212 -26.40 29.57 -7.29
C PHE A 212 -26.37 30.04 -8.74
N GLU A 213 -27.30 29.57 -9.56
CA GLU A 213 -27.64 30.21 -10.82
C GLU A 213 -27.88 31.69 -10.49
N THR A 214 -26.89 32.53 -10.78
CA THR A 214 -27.12 33.96 -10.85
C THR A 214 -28.15 34.12 -11.95
N PRO A 215 -29.33 34.71 -11.70
CA PRO A 215 -30.29 34.93 -12.75
C PRO A 215 -29.58 35.75 -13.81
N SER A 216 -29.40 35.17 -15.00
CA SER A 216 -28.79 35.86 -16.11
C SER A 216 -29.54 37.17 -16.31
N GLU A 217 -28.86 38.30 -16.11
CA GLU A 217 -29.39 39.61 -16.44
C GLU A 217 -29.95 39.57 -17.86
N ASN A 218 -31.24 39.89 -17.95
CA ASN A 218 -32.01 40.06 -19.18
C ASN A 218 -31.18 40.76 -20.26
N LYS A 219 -30.72 40.01 -21.27
CA LYS A 219 -30.35 40.61 -22.56
C LYS A 219 -31.64 40.75 -23.37
N PRO A 220 -32.04 41.96 -23.77
CA PRO A 220 -33.26 42.16 -24.55
C PRO A 220 -33.13 41.52 -25.93
N GLU A 221 -34.18 40.82 -26.36
CA GLU A 221 -34.34 40.23 -27.68
C GLU A 221 -34.17 41.30 -28.77
N LYS A 222 -33.20 41.10 -29.66
CA LYS A 222 -33.09 41.85 -30.92
C LYS A 222 -34.14 41.31 -31.90
N TYR A 223 -35.32 41.91 -31.90
CA TYR A 223 -36.15 42.00 -33.09
C TYR A 223 -35.99 43.40 -33.66
N GLU A 224 -35.36 43.54 -34.82
CA GLU A 224 -35.77 44.51 -35.85
C GLU A 224 -35.03 44.27 -37.18
N ILE A 225 -35.83 43.84 -38.16
CA ILE A 225 -35.87 44.28 -39.56
C ILE A 225 -34.64 43.96 -40.45
N SER A 226 -34.80 42.92 -41.27
CA SER A 226 -34.25 42.91 -42.63
C SER A 226 -35.32 42.43 -43.61
N VAL A 227 -36.18 43.37 -44.02
CA VAL A 227 -36.97 43.29 -45.26
C VAL A 227 -37.04 44.71 -45.82
N MET A 228 -36.38 44.92 -46.97
CA MET A 228 -36.68 45.83 -48.10
C MET A 228 -35.41 46.51 -48.64
N MET A 229 -35.17 46.21 -49.94
CA MET A 229 -34.23 46.79 -50.92
C MET A 229 -32.74 46.44 -50.83
#